data_AF-A0A1B8P2V8-F1
#
_entry.id   AF-A0A1B8P2V8-F1
#
_cell.length_a   1.000
_cell.length_b   1.000
_cell.length_c   1.000
_cell.angle_alpha   90.00
_cell.angle_beta   90.00
_cell.angle_gamma   90.00
#
_symmetry.space_group_name_H-M   'P 1'
#
loop_
_entity.id
_entity.type
_entity.pdbx_description
1 polymer ?
#
loop_
_entity_poly.entity_id
_entity_poly.type
_entity_poly.pdbx_seq_one_letter_code
_entity_poly.pdbx_strand_id
1 'polypeptide(L)'
;MTEAYRSMAEKAASEGACYRTLFLREHDEQALTCEGWLFVRRVLAEGGMTRVRATLLPTFTLEDGLLNPGDLPAEKLTLEIFEQLKMNQGMASMARVDRIDSSGDIQFITLLDSARGDLRPHLK
;
A
#
# COMPACT_ATOMS: atom_id res chain seq x y z
N MET A 1 -8.34 14.02 -4.93
CA MET A 1 -7.98 12.59 -5.08
C MET A 1 -7.17 12.10 -3.89
N THR A 2 -6.09 12.79 -3.53
CA THR A 2 -5.28 12.51 -2.32
C THR A 2 -6.11 12.49 -1.02
N GLU A 3 -7.06 13.40 -0.86
CA GLU A 3 -7.95 13.45 0.32
C GLU A 3 -8.82 12.19 0.47
N ALA A 4 -9.26 11.59 -0.64
CA ALA A 4 -10.03 10.35 -0.60
C ALA A 4 -9.17 9.18 -0.09
N TYR A 5 -7.92 9.08 -0.56
CA TYR A 5 -6.96 8.09 -0.07
C TYR A 5 -6.62 8.30 1.41
N ARG A 6 -6.49 9.56 1.85
CA ARG A 6 -6.32 9.88 3.28
C ARG A 6 -7.52 9.41 4.10
N SER A 7 -8.73 9.81 3.72
CA SER A 7 -9.96 9.45 4.43
C SER A 7 -10.17 7.93 4.52
N MET A 8 -9.86 7.20 3.45
CA MET A 8 -9.84 5.73 3.46
C MET A 8 -8.82 5.22 4.49
N ALA A 9 -7.57 5.66 4.43
CA ALA A 9 -6.54 5.21 5.35
C ALA A 9 -6.88 5.51 6.83
N GLU A 10 -7.49 6.66 7.11
CA GLU A 10 -7.97 7.02 8.46
C GLU A 10 -9.07 6.08 8.94
N LYS A 11 -10.06 5.79 8.08
CA LYS A 11 -11.14 4.83 8.38
C LYS A 11 -10.57 3.44 8.66
N ALA A 12 -9.64 2.95 7.86
CA ALA A 12 -9.03 1.64 8.12
C ALA A 12 -8.25 1.61 9.43
N ALA A 13 -7.54 2.68 9.77
CA ALA A 13 -6.81 2.77 11.02
C ALA A 13 -7.75 2.71 12.24
N SER A 14 -8.92 3.38 12.17
CA SER A 14 -9.88 3.42 13.27
C SER A 14 -10.68 2.11 13.41
N GLU A 15 -11.03 1.48 12.29
CA GLU A 15 -11.84 0.25 12.26
C GLU A 15 -10.99 -1.03 12.31
N GLY A 16 -9.66 -0.91 12.23
CA GLY A 16 -8.75 -2.06 12.11
C GLY A 16 -8.99 -2.86 10.82
N ALA A 17 -9.46 -2.17 9.76
CA ALA A 17 -9.68 -2.76 8.45
C ALA A 17 -8.35 -2.94 7.70
N CYS A 18 -8.38 -3.81 6.70
CA CYS A 18 -7.27 -3.97 5.77
C CYS A 18 -7.76 -3.83 4.34
N TYR A 19 -6.83 -3.50 3.45
CA TYR A 19 -7.11 -3.36 2.03
C TYR A 19 -6.44 -4.46 1.24
N ARG A 20 -7.17 -5.04 0.28
CA ARG A 20 -6.49 -5.75 -0.79
C ARG A 20 -5.80 -4.72 -1.67
N THR A 21 -4.48 -4.83 -1.82
CA THR A 21 -3.65 -3.86 -2.53
C THR A 21 -2.88 -4.55 -3.66
N LEU A 22 -2.80 -3.87 -4.79
CA LEU A 22 -1.79 -4.12 -5.81
C LEU A 22 -0.67 -3.09 -5.66
N PHE A 23 0.55 -3.48 -5.99
CA PHE A 23 1.70 -2.58 -6.02
C PHE A 23 2.74 -3.12 -6.99
N LEU A 24 3.70 -2.27 -7.35
CA LEU A 24 4.86 -2.67 -8.13
C LEU A 24 6.06 -2.77 -7.21
N ARG A 25 6.82 -3.86 -7.33
CA ARG A 25 8.11 -4.05 -6.68
C ARG A 25 9.22 -3.96 -7.71
N GLU A 26 10.19 -3.08 -7.50
CA GLU A 26 11.40 -3.00 -8.29
C GLU A 26 12.23 -4.27 -8.05
N HIS A 27 12.56 -4.95 -9.14
CA HIS A 27 13.44 -6.10 -9.19
C HIS A 27 14.36 -5.92 -10.40
N ASP A 28 15.66 -5.76 -10.16
CA ASP A 28 16.65 -5.35 -11.15
C ASP A 28 16.25 -4.07 -11.92
N GLU A 29 16.07 -4.16 -13.24
CA GLU A 29 15.66 -3.05 -14.13
C GLU A 29 14.16 -3.08 -14.44
N GLN A 30 13.37 -3.88 -13.72
CA GLN A 30 11.94 -4.08 -13.98
C GLN A 30 11.09 -3.80 -12.73
N ALA A 31 9.83 -3.44 -12.97
CA ALA A 31 8.83 -3.29 -11.93
C ALA A 31 7.82 -4.44 -12.05
N LEU A 32 7.83 -5.34 -11.07
CA LEU A 32 7.02 -6.55 -11.07
C LEU A 32 5.74 -6.34 -10.26
N THR A 33 4.63 -6.89 -10.74
CA THR A 33 3.34 -6.76 -10.04
C THR A 33 3.28 -7.68 -8.83
N CYS A 34 2.84 -7.12 -7.71
CA CYS A 34 2.62 -7.83 -6.46
C CYS A 34 1.22 -7.54 -5.92
N GLU A 35 0.75 -8.42 -5.04
CA GLU A 35 -0.51 -8.29 -4.32
C GLU A 35 -0.30 -8.56 -2.83
N GLY A 36 -1.08 -7.90 -1.99
CA GLY A 36 -1.12 -8.23 -0.56
C GLY A 36 -2.30 -7.63 0.18
N TRP A 37 -2.35 -7.92 1.48
CA TRP A 37 -3.23 -7.27 2.43
C TRP A 37 -2.48 -6.17 3.17
N LEU A 38 -2.95 -4.94 3.04
CA LEU A 38 -2.38 -3.75 3.67
C LEU A 38 -3.19 -3.38 4.92
N PHE A 39 -2.60 -3.57 6.09
CA PHE A 39 -3.18 -3.22 7.38
C PHE A 39 -2.71 -1.83 7.79
N VAL A 40 -3.58 -0.83 7.73
CA VAL A 40 -3.24 0.54 8.13
C VAL A 40 -3.17 0.63 9.65
N ARG A 41 -2.02 1.05 10.17
CA ARG A 41 -1.77 1.20 11.62
C ARG A 41 -1.95 2.64 12.08
N ARG A 42 -1.50 3.61 11.27
CA ARG A 42 -1.58 5.03 11.60
C ARG A 42 -1.45 5.90 10.34
N VAL A 43 -2.20 6.99 10.30
CA VAL A 43 -2.02 8.09 9.34
C VAL A 43 -1.31 9.25 10.05
N LEU A 44 -0.35 9.86 9.36
CA LEU A 44 0.41 11.04 9.79
C LEU A 44 0.22 12.11 8.72
N ALA A 45 -0.53 13.17 9.05
CA ALA A 45 -0.76 14.29 8.13
C ALA A 45 -0.17 15.57 8.74
N GLU A 46 1.01 15.97 8.26
CA GLU A 46 1.73 17.18 8.72
C GLU A 46 2.40 17.86 7.52
N GLY A 47 2.35 19.21 7.49
CA GLY A 47 3.09 19.99 6.49
C GLY A 47 2.71 19.73 5.02
N GLY A 48 1.45 19.34 4.75
CA GLY A 48 0.97 19.02 3.41
C GLY A 48 1.34 17.61 2.91
N MET A 49 2.10 16.84 3.70
CA MET A 49 2.40 15.43 3.41
C MET A 49 1.43 14.53 4.16
N THR A 50 1.01 13.44 3.51
CA THR A 50 0.21 12.38 4.15
C THR A 50 0.98 11.07 4.11
N ARG A 51 1.39 10.57 5.27
CA ARG A 51 2.11 9.31 5.42
C ARG A 51 1.24 8.26 6.11
N VAL A 52 1.37 7.03 5.68
CA VAL A 52 0.60 5.90 6.19
C VAL A 52 1.56 4.83 6.68
N ARG A 53 1.55 4.56 7.99
CA ARG A 53 2.25 3.41 8.55
C ARG A 53 1.34 2.19 8.42
N ALA A 54 1.82 1.15 7.74
CA ALA A 54 1.05 -0.06 7.51
C ALA A 54 1.87 -1.33 7.73
N THR A 55 1.18 -2.45 7.85
CA THR A 55 1.77 -3.79 7.78
C THR A 55 1.24 -4.44 6.50
N LEU A 56 2.13 -4.89 5.63
CA LEU A 56 1.82 -5.57 4.38
C LEU A 56 2.01 -7.07 4.58
N LEU A 57 1.01 -7.85 4.17
CA LEU A 57 1.09 -9.30 4.07
C LEU A 57 0.95 -9.70 2.59
N PRO A 58 2.05 -10.04 1.89
CA PRO A 58 2.00 -10.44 0.49
C PRO A 58 1.13 -11.70 0.29
N THR A 59 0.36 -11.71 -0.79
CA THR A 59 -0.47 -12.85 -1.24
C THR A 59 -0.13 -13.29 -2.65
N PHE A 60 0.60 -12.46 -3.39
CA PHE A 60 1.15 -12.81 -4.68
C PHE A 60 2.41 -11.98 -4.97
N THR A 61 3.43 -12.61 -5.54
CA THR A 61 4.55 -11.95 -6.21
C THR A 61 4.70 -12.57 -7.59
N LEU A 62 5.24 -11.83 -8.55
CA LEU A 62 5.50 -12.41 -9.87
C LEU A 62 6.55 -13.53 -9.81
N GLU A 63 7.46 -13.46 -8.83
CA GLU A 63 8.55 -14.42 -8.63
C GLU A 63 8.06 -15.74 -8.02
N ASP A 64 7.23 -15.67 -6.97
CA ASP A 64 6.80 -16.83 -6.18
C ASP A 64 5.40 -17.33 -6.56
N GLY A 65 4.64 -16.53 -7.31
CA GLY A 65 3.24 -16.82 -7.62
C GLY A 65 2.33 -16.58 -6.41
N LEU A 66 1.36 -17.47 -6.19
CA LEU A 66 0.40 -17.36 -5.08
C LEU A 66 1.06 -17.75 -3.75
N LEU A 67 0.85 -16.92 -2.74
CA LEU A 67 1.38 -17.10 -1.40
C LEU A 67 0.24 -17.27 -0.39
N ASN A 68 0.40 -18.21 0.54
CA ASN A 68 -0.48 -18.31 1.69
C ASN A 68 -0.08 -17.29 2.76
N PRO A 69 -1.02 -16.83 3.60
CA PRO A 69 -0.70 -16.02 4.78
C PRO A 69 0.38 -16.67 5.65
N GLY A 70 1.50 -15.97 5.83
CA GLY A 70 2.62 -16.43 6.65
C GLY A 70 3.71 -17.22 5.90
N ASP A 71 3.54 -17.50 4.61
CA ASP A 71 4.62 -18.06 3.78
C ASP A 71 5.80 -17.07 3.71
N LEU A 72 5.49 -15.78 3.63
CA LEU A 72 6.42 -14.67 3.79
C LEU A 72 6.16 -13.89 5.09
N PRO A 73 7.19 -13.29 5.70
CA PRO A 73 7.02 -12.44 6.88
C PRO A 73 6.20 -11.19 6.54
N ALA A 74 5.44 -10.71 7.51
CA ALA A 74 4.73 -9.45 7.37
C ALA A 74 5.71 -8.27 7.35
N GLU A 75 5.54 -7.38 6.38
CA GLU A 75 6.42 -6.22 6.19
C GLU A 75 5.83 -4.98 6.85
N LYS A 76 6.60 -4.34 7.73
CA LYS A 76 6.26 -3.00 8.23
C LYS A 76 6.77 -1.98 7.21
N LEU A 77 5.86 -1.17 6.69
CA LEU A 77 6.19 -0.16 5.70
C LEU A 77 5.53 1.19 6.01
N THR A 78 6.07 2.23 5.36
CA THR A 78 5.60 3.60 5.43
C THR A 78 5.36 4.06 4.01
N LEU A 79 4.10 4.37 3.71
CA LEU A 79 3.69 4.92 2.42
C LEU A 79 3.56 6.44 2.50
N GLU A 80 3.77 7.13 1.40
CA GLU A 80 3.43 8.53 1.23
C GLU A 80 2.41 8.68 0.12
N ILE A 81 1.37 9.48 0.38
CA ILE A 81 0.31 9.80 -0.58
C ILE A 81 0.58 11.22 -1.08
N PHE A 82 0.77 11.37 -2.40
CA PHE A 82 1.06 12.66 -3.04
C PHE A 82 0.37 12.79 -4.40
N GLU A 83 0.26 14.01 -4.91
CA GLU A 83 -0.18 14.26 -6.28
C GLU A 83 0.99 14.09 -7.25
N GLN A 84 0.76 13.30 -8.29
CA GLN A 84 1.66 13.17 -9.42
C GLN A 84 1.06 13.91 -10.62
N LEU A 85 1.83 14.84 -11.19
CA LEU A 85 1.51 15.49 -12.44
C LEU A 85 2.02 14.64 -13.62
N LYS A 86 1.13 14.24 -14.52
CA LYS A 86 1.51 13.64 -15.80
C LYS A 86 1.48 14.71 -16.89
N MET A 87 2.63 15.01 -17.49
CA MET A 87 2.73 16.05 -18.53
C MET A 87 2.40 15.52 -19.94
N ASN A 88 2.52 14.22 -20.18
CA ASN A 88 2.45 13.63 -21.53
C ASN A 88 1.03 13.31 -22.06
N GLN A 89 -0.03 13.60 -21.30
CA GLN A 89 -1.42 13.28 -21.70
C GLN A 89 -2.40 14.43 -21.40
N GLY A 90 -1.93 15.68 -21.57
CA GLY A 90 -2.58 16.84 -20.97
C GLY A 90 -2.26 16.93 -19.47
N MET A 91 -2.41 18.10 -18.87
CA MET A 91 -2.07 18.32 -17.46
C MET A 91 -3.08 17.59 -16.57
N ALA A 92 -2.81 16.31 -16.28
CA ALA A 92 -3.64 15.46 -15.43
C ALA A 92 -2.94 15.23 -14.09
N SER A 93 -3.66 15.49 -13.01
CA SER A 93 -3.22 15.18 -11.65
C SER A 93 -3.81 13.86 -11.19
N MET A 94 -2.97 12.96 -10.67
CA MET A 94 -3.38 11.68 -10.09
C MET A 94 -2.81 11.53 -8.70
N ALA A 95 -3.54 10.88 -7.78
CA ALA A 95 -2.95 10.44 -6.53
C ALA A 95 -1.99 9.27 -6.79
N ARG A 96 -0.81 9.32 -6.20
CA ARG A 96 0.18 8.25 -6.18
C ARG A 96 0.53 7.91 -4.73
N VAL A 97 0.76 6.63 -4.49
CA VAL A 97 1.12 6.10 -3.18
C VAL A 97 2.35 5.22 -3.34
N ASP A 98 3.46 5.63 -2.74
CA ASP A 98 4.73 4.90 -2.81
C ASP A 98 5.28 4.62 -1.42
N ARG A 99 6.09 3.56 -1.30
CA ARG A 99 6.87 3.31 -0.09
C ARG A 99 8.03 4.30 0.02
N ILE A 100 8.28 4.78 1.23
CA ILE A 100 9.34 5.79 1.50
C ILE A 100 10.37 5.35 2.55
N ASP A 101 10.15 4.25 3.25
CA ASP A 101 11.09 3.73 4.26
C ASP A 101 12.03 2.63 3.75
N SER A 102 11.85 2.22 2.49
CA SER A 102 12.76 1.37 1.73
C SER A 102 12.60 1.67 0.25
N SER A 103 13.59 1.29 -0.56
CA SER A 103 13.49 1.32 -2.01
C SER A 103 12.65 0.14 -2.51
N GLY A 104 11.91 0.36 -3.61
CA GLY A 104 11.42 -0.72 -4.45
C GLY A 104 9.91 -0.85 -4.57
N ASP A 105 9.12 -0.51 -3.55
CA ASP A 105 7.66 -0.67 -3.67
C ASP A 105 6.98 0.66 -4.06
N ILE A 106 6.32 0.70 -5.21
CA ILE A 106 5.69 1.91 -5.77
C ILE A 106 4.27 1.63 -6.28
N GLN A 107 3.51 2.70 -6.50
CA GLN A 107 2.18 2.67 -7.12
C GLN A 107 1.20 1.71 -6.42
N PHE A 108 1.08 1.86 -5.11
CA PHE A 108 0.07 1.14 -4.33
C PHE A 108 -1.35 1.57 -4.76
N ILE A 109 -2.17 0.59 -5.11
CA ILE A 109 -3.58 0.75 -5.45
C ILE A 109 -4.39 -0.13 -4.51
N THR A 110 -5.26 0.49 -3.73
CA THR A 110 -6.20 -0.22 -2.83
C THR A 110 -7.53 -0.46 -3.56
N LEU A 111 -8.03 -1.70 -3.53
CA LEU A 111 -9.18 -2.11 -4.34
C LEU A 111 -10.44 -2.36 -3.51
N LEU A 112 -10.31 -2.95 -2.33
CA LEU A 112 -11.43 -3.41 -1.50
C LEU A 112 -11.09 -3.21 -0.02
N ASP A 113 -12.01 -2.64 0.76
CA ASP A 113 -11.98 -2.72 2.23
C ASP A 113 -12.52 -4.08 2.69
N SER A 114 -11.77 -4.76 3.56
CA SER A 114 -12.21 -6.03 4.13
C SER A 114 -11.79 -6.16 5.59
N ALA A 115 -12.67 -6.73 6.41
CA ALA A 115 -12.37 -7.11 7.78
C ALA A 115 -11.74 -8.51 7.80
N ARG A 116 -10.42 -8.61 7.62
CA ARG A 116 -9.66 -9.87 7.65
C ARG A 116 -9.07 -10.16 9.03
N GLY A 117 -9.94 -10.36 10.02
CA GLY A 117 -9.53 -10.73 11.38
C GLY A 117 -8.75 -12.06 11.43
N ASP A 118 -9.02 -12.96 10.48
CA ASP A 118 -8.34 -14.23 10.28
C ASP A 118 -6.84 -14.08 9.98
N LEU A 119 -6.41 -12.95 9.42
CA LEU A 119 -5.01 -12.71 9.07
C LEU A 119 -4.16 -12.19 10.24
N ARG A 120 -4.79 -11.76 11.35
CA ARG A 120 -4.08 -11.18 12.52
C ARG A 120 -2.93 -12.04 13.08
N PRO A 121 -3.03 -13.40 13.13
CA PRO A 121 -1.92 -14.24 13.60
C PRO A 121 -0.63 -14.10 12.78
N HIS A 122 -0.75 -13.68 11.51
CA HIS A 122 0.35 -13.56 10.55
C HIS A 122 0.99 -12.16 10.51
N LEU A 123 0.50 -11.21 11.31
CA LEU A 123 0.97 -9.80 11.29
C LEU A 123 2.17 -9.52 12.22
N LYS A 124 2.79 -10.57 12.78
CA LYS A 124 3.84 -10.45 13.80
C LYS A 124 5.17 -10.04 13.20
#